data_AF-A0A969EZP3-F1
#
_entry.id   AF-A0A969EZP3-F1
#
_cell.length_a   1.000
_cell.length_b   1.000
_cell.length_c   1.000
_cell.angle_alpha   90.00
_cell.angle_beta   90.00
_cell.angle_gamma   90.00
#
_symmetry.space_group_name_H-M   'P 1'
#
loop_
_entity.id
_entity.type
_entity.pdbx_description
1 polymer ?
#
loop_
_entity_poly.entity_id
_entity_poly.type
_entity_poly.pdbx_seq_one_letter_code
_entity_poly.pdbx_strand_id
1 'polypeptide(L)'
;MGRLAAKGDLHAATAQARWWAERFPDRYYLEVTRTGRTGEDQWVAHALTLAQAVELPVVATNDVCFLERDDFEAHETRVCIQEGRTLNDPRRERRFSDQQYLKDAKDMAELFSDLPEALANTVEIARRCSVRVSSASIICRAIPRPPVPPSRPC
;
A
#
# COMPACT_ATOMS: atom_id res chain seq x y z
N MET A 1 -1.77 -2.72 -13.40
CA MET A 1 -1.94 -4.10 -12.88
C MET A 1 -3.36 -4.44 -12.54
N GLY A 2 -3.84 -4.18 -11.32
CA GLY A 2 -5.20 -4.58 -10.91
C GLY A 2 -6.30 -4.18 -11.89
N ARG A 3 -6.26 -2.93 -12.38
CA ARG A 3 -7.21 -2.43 -13.39
C ARG A 3 -7.08 -3.04 -14.80
N LEU A 4 -5.91 -3.59 -15.16
CA LEU A 4 -5.69 -4.26 -16.45
C LEU A 4 -6.13 -5.74 -16.36
N ALA A 5 -5.76 -6.40 -15.27
CA ALA A 5 -6.21 -7.76 -14.97
C ALA A 5 -7.74 -7.83 -14.79
N ALA A 6 -8.35 -6.83 -14.15
CA ALA A 6 -9.81 -6.73 -14.04
C ALA A 6 -10.53 -6.57 -15.39
N LYS A 7 -9.81 -6.11 -16.44
CA LYS A 7 -10.32 -6.05 -17.82
C LYS A 7 -10.04 -7.34 -18.62
N GLY A 8 -9.47 -8.36 -17.99
CA GLY A 8 -9.12 -9.64 -18.61
C GLY A 8 -7.81 -9.64 -19.41
N ASP A 9 -7.09 -8.51 -19.46
CA ASP A 9 -5.84 -8.41 -20.21
C ASP A 9 -4.63 -8.84 -19.36
N LEU A 10 -4.52 -10.15 -19.14
CA LEU A 10 -3.41 -10.76 -18.41
C LEU A 10 -2.07 -10.58 -19.13
N HIS A 11 -2.08 -10.45 -20.46
CA HIS A 11 -0.85 -10.25 -21.22
C HIS A 11 -0.24 -8.88 -20.92
N ALA A 12 -1.04 -7.82 -21.00
CA ALA A 12 -0.59 -6.47 -20.64
C ALA A 12 -0.21 -6.38 -19.15
N ALA A 13 -0.95 -7.06 -18.26
CA ALA A 13 -0.59 -7.14 -16.84
C ALA A 13 0.76 -7.85 -16.63
N THR A 14 1.05 -8.90 -17.39
CA THR A 14 2.34 -9.62 -17.32
C THR A 14 3.49 -8.76 -17.82
N ALA A 15 3.32 -8.10 -18.96
CA ALA A 15 4.35 -7.21 -19.52
C ALA A 15 4.69 -6.06 -18.57
N GLN A 16 3.68 -5.44 -17.97
CA GLN A 16 3.89 -4.37 -17.00
C GLN A 16 4.60 -4.91 -15.73
N ALA A 17 4.49 -6.20 -15.41
CA ALA A 17 4.93 -6.75 -14.12
C ALA A 17 6.42 -7.01 -14.20
N ARG A 18 6.83 -7.59 -15.33
CA ARG A 18 8.23 -7.70 -15.74
C ARG A 18 8.89 -6.33 -15.79
N TRP A 19 8.22 -5.35 -16.39
CA TRP A 19 8.77 -3.98 -16.49
C TRP A 19 9.09 -3.36 -15.12
N TRP A 20 8.23 -3.57 -14.12
CA TRP A 20 8.50 -3.11 -12.75
C TRP A 20 9.50 -3.99 -12.00
N ALA A 21 9.44 -5.31 -12.18
CA ALA A 21 10.37 -6.26 -11.58
C ALA A 21 11.82 -5.97 -11.99
N GLU A 22 12.05 -5.64 -13.26
CA GLU A 22 13.36 -5.22 -13.79
C GLU A 22 13.91 -3.95 -13.11
N ARG A 23 13.02 -3.03 -12.69
CA ARG A 23 13.39 -1.74 -12.09
C ARG A 23 13.56 -1.82 -10.58
N PHE A 24 12.88 -2.77 -9.94
CA PHE A 24 12.91 -3.00 -8.50
C PHE A 24 13.29 -4.46 -8.20
N PRO A 25 14.51 -4.89 -8.58
CA PRO A 25 14.96 -6.25 -8.34
C PRO A 25 14.91 -6.56 -6.84
N ASP A 26 14.35 -7.73 -6.50
CA ASP A 26 14.14 -8.24 -5.14
C ASP A 26 13.32 -7.33 -4.20
N ARG A 27 12.63 -6.32 -4.76
CA ARG A 27 11.87 -5.29 -4.02
C ARG A 27 10.48 -5.04 -4.59
N TYR A 28 10.04 -5.88 -5.52
CA TYR A 28 8.72 -5.78 -6.13
C TYR A 28 7.86 -6.97 -5.70
N TYR A 29 6.68 -6.68 -5.17
CA TYR A 29 5.73 -7.65 -4.65
C TYR A 29 4.36 -7.38 -5.27
N LEU A 30 3.58 -8.43 -5.51
CA LEU A 30 2.18 -8.29 -5.90
C LEU A 30 1.30 -8.21 -4.65
N GLU A 31 0.58 -7.12 -4.50
CA GLU A 31 -0.32 -6.90 -3.37
C GLU A 31 -1.65 -7.63 -3.58
N VAL A 32 -2.12 -8.30 -2.51
CA VAL A 32 -3.45 -8.90 -2.42
C VAL A 32 -4.19 -8.40 -1.18
N THR A 33 -5.47 -8.09 -1.34
CA THR A 33 -6.37 -7.61 -0.30
C THR A 33 -7.64 -8.44 -0.28
N ARG A 34 -8.26 -8.58 0.89
CA ARG A 34 -9.54 -9.28 1.10
C ARG A 34 -10.45 -8.46 2.01
N THR A 35 -10.92 -7.34 1.47
CA THR A 35 -11.78 -6.38 2.18
C THR A 35 -13.27 -6.53 1.78
N GLY A 36 -13.58 -7.49 0.89
CA GLY A 36 -14.94 -7.73 0.41
C GLY A 36 -15.37 -6.74 -0.66
N ARG A 37 -14.44 -5.97 -1.25
CA ARG A 37 -14.75 -5.07 -2.36
C ARG A 37 -14.90 -5.85 -3.66
N THR A 38 -15.75 -5.34 -4.53
CA THR A 38 -16.03 -5.95 -5.84
C THR A 38 -14.74 -6.15 -6.64
N GLY A 39 -14.51 -7.37 -7.10
CA GLY A 39 -13.37 -7.73 -7.95
C GLY A 39 -12.10 -8.13 -7.19
N GLU A 40 -12.07 -8.06 -5.85
CA GLU A 40 -10.89 -8.49 -5.08
C GLU A 40 -10.61 -9.99 -5.24
N ASP A 41 -11.60 -10.87 -5.13
CA ASP A 41 -11.40 -12.31 -5.29
C ASP A 41 -10.85 -12.68 -6.68
N GLN A 42 -11.38 -12.03 -7.71
CA GLN A 42 -10.89 -12.20 -9.08
C GLN A 42 -9.45 -11.68 -9.21
N TRP A 43 -9.15 -10.53 -8.60
CA TRP A 43 -7.79 -10.00 -8.57
C TRP A 43 -6.82 -10.93 -7.83
N VAL A 44 -7.20 -11.50 -6.69
CA VAL A 44 -6.36 -12.45 -5.94
C VAL A 44 -5.99 -13.63 -6.83
N ALA A 45 -6.95 -14.25 -7.52
CA ALA A 45 -6.68 -15.36 -8.45
C ALA A 45 -5.73 -14.96 -9.59
N HIS A 46 -5.94 -13.78 -10.18
CA HIS A 46 -5.06 -13.25 -11.23
C HIS A 46 -3.67 -12.89 -10.72
N ALA A 47 -3.57 -12.33 -9.51
CA ALA A 47 -2.30 -11.97 -8.88
C ALA A 47 -1.47 -13.22 -8.59
N LEU A 48 -2.07 -14.31 -8.11
CA LEU A 48 -1.39 -15.59 -7.91
C LEU A 48 -0.91 -16.20 -9.23
N THR A 49 -1.74 -16.16 -10.28
CA THR A 49 -1.35 -16.63 -11.62
C THR A 49 -0.19 -15.82 -12.18
N LEU A 50 -0.25 -14.49 -12.02
CA LEU A 50 0.79 -13.56 -12.47
C LEU A 50 2.09 -13.76 -11.69
N ALA A 51 2.00 -13.87 -10.36
CA ALA A 51 3.12 -14.14 -9.46
C ALA A 51 3.92 -15.35 -9.93
N GLN A 52 3.25 -16.45 -10.26
CA GLN A 52 3.89 -17.66 -10.79
C GLN A 52 4.52 -17.42 -12.17
N ALA A 53 3.86 -16.70 -13.07
CA ALA A 53 4.34 -16.48 -14.44
C ALA A 53 5.56 -15.54 -14.55
N VAL A 54 5.78 -14.68 -13.55
CA VAL A 54 6.90 -13.73 -13.50
C VAL A 54 7.80 -13.89 -12.28
N GLU A 55 7.64 -14.99 -11.54
CA GLU A 55 8.42 -15.35 -10.35
C GLU A 55 8.48 -14.22 -9.30
N LEU A 56 7.34 -13.56 -9.06
CA LEU A 56 7.24 -12.48 -8.08
C LEU A 56 6.59 -12.95 -6.77
N PRO A 57 7.07 -12.49 -5.61
CA PRO A 57 6.42 -12.74 -4.34
C PRO A 57 5.10 -11.97 -4.21
N VAL A 58 4.16 -12.55 -3.46
CA VAL A 58 2.86 -11.93 -3.14
C VAL A 58 2.87 -11.43 -1.70
N VAL A 59 2.23 -10.31 -1.40
CA VAL A 59 2.13 -9.75 -0.06
C VAL A 59 0.67 -9.43 0.28
N ALA A 60 0.25 -9.82 1.48
CA ALA A 60 -1.09 -9.54 1.99
C ALA A 60 -1.15 -8.19 2.71
N THR A 61 -2.13 -7.37 2.38
CA THR A 61 -2.42 -6.09 3.07
C THR A 61 -3.93 -5.98 3.31
N ASN A 62 -4.36 -4.99 4.10
CA ASN A 62 -5.77 -4.75 4.39
C ASN A 62 -6.29 -3.38 3.90
N ASP A 63 -5.48 -2.63 3.16
CA ASP A 63 -5.83 -1.30 2.62
C ASP A 63 -6.49 -0.39 3.69
N VAL A 64 -5.84 -0.32 4.87
CA VAL A 64 -6.40 0.27 6.09
C VAL A 64 -6.67 1.76 5.91
N CYS A 65 -7.91 2.16 6.19
CA CYS A 65 -8.42 3.52 6.04
C CYS A 65 -8.86 4.17 7.36
N PHE A 66 -9.07 3.35 8.39
CA PHE A 66 -9.57 3.74 9.71
C PHE A 66 -9.07 2.74 10.77
N LEU A 67 -9.17 3.08 12.06
CA LEU A 67 -8.57 2.28 13.12
C LEU A 67 -9.49 1.13 13.52
N GLU A 68 -10.73 1.43 13.88
CA GLU A 68 -11.71 0.45 14.35
C GLU A 68 -12.82 0.27 13.31
N ARG A 69 -13.45 -0.91 13.25
CA ARG A 69 -14.54 -1.19 12.30
C ARG A 69 -15.66 -0.15 12.38
N ASP A 70 -15.99 0.32 13.58
CA ASP A 70 -17.08 1.26 13.83
C ASP A 70 -16.78 2.68 13.28
N ASP A 71 -15.53 2.98 12.93
CA ASP A 71 -15.15 4.25 12.29
C ASP A 71 -15.57 4.33 10.81
N PHE A 72 -16.10 3.26 10.22
CA PHE A 72 -16.47 3.21 8.81
C PHE A 72 -17.47 4.30 8.41
N GLU A 73 -18.50 4.55 9.22
CA GLU A 73 -19.50 5.60 8.95
C GLU A 73 -18.87 7.01 8.97
N ALA A 74 -17.94 7.25 9.90
CA ALA A 74 -17.19 8.50 9.96
C ALA A 74 -16.30 8.67 8.71
N HIS A 75 -15.65 7.58 8.28
CA HIS A 75 -14.86 7.57 7.05
C HIS A 75 -15.73 7.87 5.82
N GLU A 76 -16.86 7.19 5.64
CA GLU A 76 -17.79 7.39 4.52
C GLU A 76 -18.35 8.81 4.50
N THR A 77 -18.67 9.37 5.66
CA THR A 77 -19.14 10.76 5.80
C THR A 77 -18.08 11.74 5.29
N ARG A 78 -16.82 11.56 5.73
CA ARG A 78 -15.69 12.39 5.29
C ARG A 78 -15.47 12.31 3.78
N VAL A 79 -15.53 11.11 3.21
CA VAL A 79 -15.42 10.89 1.75
C VAL A 79 -16.53 11.62 1.00
N CYS A 80 -17.78 11.51 1.47
CA CYS A 80 -18.92 12.18 0.84
C CYS A 80 -18.78 13.70 0.84
N ILE A 81 -18.32 14.28 1.94
CA ILE A 81 -18.02 15.72 2.04
C ILE A 81 -16.98 16.12 0.99
N GLN A 82 -15.89 15.35 0.87
CA GLN A 82 -14.83 15.62 -0.10
C GLN A 82 -15.33 15.55 -1.55
N GLU A 83 -16.29 14.69 -1.85
CA GLU A 83 -16.86 14.52 -3.19
C GLU A 83 -18.03 15.43 -3.51
N GLY A 84 -18.51 16.21 -2.53
CA GLY A 84 -19.72 17.02 -2.68
C GLY A 84 -20.99 16.18 -2.90
N ARG A 85 -21.02 14.96 -2.34
CA ARG A 85 -22.16 14.03 -2.43
C ARG A 85 -22.76 13.78 -1.05
N THR A 86 -23.99 13.24 -1.03
CA THR A 86 -24.63 12.83 0.23
C THR A 86 -24.50 11.33 0.43
N LEU A 87 -24.53 10.87 1.69
CA LEU A 87 -24.50 9.43 2.03
C LEU A 87 -25.65 8.65 1.36
N ASN A 88 -26.78 9.31 1.15
CA ASN A 88 -28.00 8.74 0.58
C ASN A 88 -28.08 8.84 -0.95
N ASP A 89 -27.06 9.39 -1.64
CA ASP A 89 -27.07 9.48 -3.10
C ASP A 89 -26.95 8.07 -3.72
N PRO A 90 -27.98 7.57 -4.44
CA PRO A 90 -27.92 6.23 -5.05
C PRO A 90 -26.91 6.13 -6.19
N ARG A 91 -26.43 7.26 -6.73
CA ARG A 91 -25.38 7.31 -7.76
C ARG A 91 -23.98 7.33 -7.15
N ARG A 92 -23.85 7.35 -5.82
CA ARG A 92 -22.57 7.31 -5.12
C ARG A 92 -21.91 5.96 -5.34
N GLU A 93 -20.68 6.00 -5.82
CA GLU A 93 -19.84 4.81 -5.91
C GLU A 93 -19.39 4.41 -4.50
N ARG A 94 -19.66 3.16 -4.10
CA ARG A 94 -19.18 2.60 -2.84
C ARG A 94 -17.81 1.96 -3.05
N ARG A 95 -16.76 2.77 -2.88
CA ARG A 95 -15.37 2.33 -3.11
C ARG A 95 -14.73 1.67 -1.90
N PHE A 96 -15.29 1.90 -0.71
CA PHE A 96 -14.74 1.44 0.55
C PHE A 96 -15.65 0.39 1.18
N SER A 97 -15.07 -0.46 2.03
CA SER A 97 -15.81 -1.41 2.85
C SER A 97 -15.48 -1.22 4.34
N ASP A 98 -16.36 -1.74 5.18
CA ASP A 98 -16.18 -1.75 6.64
C ASP A 98 -15.03 -2.66 7.11
N GLN A 99 -14.43 -3.43 6.22
CA GLN A 99 -13.29 -4.32 6.51
C GLN A 99 -11.94 -3.61 6.48
N GLN A 100 -11.88 -2.35 6.04
CA GLN A 100 -10.65 -1.56 5.92
C GLN A 100 -10.19 -0.92 7.24
N TYR A 101 -10.47 -1.56 8.37
CA TYR A 101 -9.94 -1.20 9.69
C TYR A 101 -8.58 -1.87 9.93
N LEU A 102 -7.89 -1.49 11.01
CA LEU A 102 -6.65 -2.15 11.40
C LEU A 102 -6.97 -3.51 12.05
N LYS A 103 -6.96 -4.58 11.25
CA LYS A 103 -7.16 -5.95 11.73
C LYS A 103 -5.99 -6.42 12.59
N ASP A 104 -6.32 -7.21 13.61
CA ASP A 104 -5.33 -7.90 14.41
C ASP A 104 -4.62 -8.99 13.60
N ALA A 105 -3.42 -9.38 14.04
CA ALA A 105 -2.62 -10.41 13.37
C ALA A 105 -3.35 -11.76 13.25
N LYS A 106 -4.19 -12.12 14.24
CA LYS A 106 -4.98 -13.34 14.23
C LYS A 106 -6.05 -13.32 13.12
N ASP A 107 -6.78 -12.22 13.01
CA ASP A 107 -7.81 -12.05 11.98
C ASP A 107 -7.20 -12.09 10.58
N MET A 108 -6.04 -11.46 10.39
CA MET A 108 -5.30 -11.54 9.12
C MET A 108 -4.82 -12.96 8.82
N ALA A 109 -4.35 -13.71 9.83
CA ALA A 109 -3.94 -15.10 9.68
C ALA A 109 -5.09 -16.03 9.29
N GLU A 110 -6.28 -15.82 9.87
CA GLU A 110 -7.49 -16.54 9.50
C GLU A 110 -7.95 -16.16 8.09
N LEU A 111 -7.94 -14.86 7.75
CA LEU A 111 -8.35 -14.34 6.45
C LEU A 111 -7.48 -14.83 5.29
N PHE A 112 -6.19 -15.07 5.52
CA PHE A 112 -5.22 -15.55 4.53
C PHE A 112 -4.68 -16.95 4.87
N SER A 113 -5.49 -17.79 5.50
CA SER A 113 -5.07 -19.13 5.93
C SER A 113 -4.62 -20.04 4.76
N ASP A 114 -5.16 -19.79 3.57
CA ASP A 114 -4.80 -20.45 2.30
C ASP A 114 -3.53 -19.88 1.64
N LEU A 115 -3.05 -18.71 2.08
CA LEU A 115 -1.88 -18.03 1.54
C LEU A 115 -0.94 -17.50 2.65
N PRO A 116 -0.39 -18.37 3.51
CA PRO A 116 0.45 -17.97 4.65
C PRO A 116 1.75 -17.26 4.21
N GLU A 117 2.26 -17.58 3.03
CA GLU A 117 3.44 -16.93 2.44
C GLU A 117 3.25 -15.43 2.21
N ALA A 118 2.03 -14.98 1.87
CA ALA A 118 1.75 -13.57 1.66
C ALA A 118 1.83 -12.77 2.96
N LEU A 119 1.48 -13.38 4.10
CA LEU A 119 1.68 -12.80 5.43
C LEU A 119 3.14 -12.84 5.85
N ALA A 120 3.86 -13.93 5.59
CA ALA A 120 5.30 -14.02 5.89
C ALA A 120 6.09 -12.90 5.18
N ASN A 121 5.73 -12.59 3.93
CA ASN A 121 6.34 -11.50 3.16
C ASN A 121 6.12 -10.12 3.81
N THR A 122 5.02 -9.88 4.53
CA THR A 122 4.81 -8.62 5.26
C THR A 122 5.89 -8.39 6.33
N VAL A 123 6.25 -9.45 7.06
CA VAL A 123 7.27 -9.42 8.10
C VAL A 123 8.65 -9.24 7.50
N GLU A 124 8.92 -9.92 6.38
CA GLU A 124 10.19 -9.77 5.66
C GLU A 124 10.39 -8.34 5.13
N ILE A 125 9.34 -7.76 4.54
CA ILE A 125 9.37 -6.35 4.11
C ILE A 125 9.62 -5.43 5.31
N ALA A 126 8.89 -5.61 6.42
CA ALA A 126 9.07 -4.81 7.62
C ALA A 126 10.51 -4.89 8.18
N ARG A 127 11.14 -6.07 8.13
CA ARG A 127 12.55 -6.26 8.55
C ARG A 127 13.53 -5.51 7.64
N ARG A 128 13.27 -5.44 6.33
CA ARG A 128 14.11 -4.71 5.37
C ARG A 128 13.97 -3.20 5.49
N CYS A 129 12.85 -2.70 6.00
CA CYS A 129 12.59 -1.28 6.19
C CYS A 129 13.33 -0.70 7.41
N SER A 130 14.66 -0.55 7.31
CA SER A 130 15.49 0.08 8.35
C SER A 130 15.81 1.55 8.01
N VAL A 131 14.82 2.43 8.07
CA VAL A 131 15.04 3.88 7.88
C VAL A 131 15.27 4.53 9.24
N ARG A 132 16.48 5.06 9.47
CA ARG A 132 16.77 5.89 10.64
C ARG A 132 16.65 7.36 10.25
N VAL A 133 15.61 8.02 10.72
CA VAL A 133 15.49 9.48 10.59
C VAL A 133 16.27 10.11 11.74
N SER A 134 17.38 10.78 11.44
CA SER A 134 18.14 11.49 12.46
C SER A 134 17.42 12.79 12.85
N SER A 135 16.92 12.83 14.08
CA SER A 135 16.24 14.02 14.64
C SER A 135 17.15 15.27 14.70
N ALA A 136 18.47 15.11 14.55
CA ALA A 136 19.44 16.19 14.59
C ALA A 136 19.52 17.04 13.30
N SER A 137 18.88 16.64 12.20
CA SER A 137 19.01 17.32 10.90
C SER A 137 17.91 18.36 10.59
N ILE A 138 16.79 18.38 11.34
CA ILE A 138 15.75 19.42 11.16
C ILE A 138 16.29 20.82 11.57
N ILE A 139 17.43 20.89 12.27
CA ILE A 139 18.14 22.15 12.60
C ILE A 139 19.47 22.27 11.84
N CYS A 140 19.71 21.50 10.77
CA CYS A 140 20.75 21.86 9.81
C CYS A 140 20.21 22.93 8.85
N ARG A 141 20.02 24.14 9.38
CA ARG A 141 20.07 25.34 8.55
C ARG A 141 21.50 25.37 8.01
N ALA A 142 21.72 24.78 6.84
CA ALA A 142 22.94 24.95 6.07
C ALA A 142 23.00 26.41 5.60
N ILE A 143 23.15 27.34 6.55
CA ILE A 143 23.50 28.72 6.27
C ILE A 143 25.00 28.64 5.96
N PRO A 144 25.43 28.99 4.74
CA PRO A 144 26.85 29.15 4.46
C PRO A 144 27.40 30.15 5.47
N ARG A 145 28.44 29.77 6.22
CA ARG A 145 29.09 30.72 7.12
C ARG A 145 29.71 31.81 6.24
N PRO A 146 29.42 33.11 6.46
CA PRO A 146 30.08 34.16 5.72
C PRO A 146 31.59 34.10 5.99
N PRO A 147 32.45 34.42 5.01
CA PRO A 147 33.89 34.41 5.21
C PRO A 147 34.25 35.39 6.33
N VAL A 148 35.00 34.90 7.33
CA VAL A 148 35.53 35.74 8.41
C VAL A 148 36.75 36.49 7.86
N PRO A 149 36.78 37.84 7.87
CA PRO A 149 37.97 38.57 7.48
C PRO A 149 39.10 38.30 8.49
N PRO A 150 40.38 38.27 8.04
CA PRO A 150 41.50 38.01 8.93
C PRO A 150 41.53 39.05 10.07
N SER A 151 41.75 38.58 11.30
CA SER A 151 41.95 39.44 12.46
C SER A 151 43.15 40.34 12.20
N ARG A 152 42.97 41.66 12.28
CA ARG A 152 44.10 42.60 12.20
C ARG A 152 45.04 42.34 13.39
N PRO A 153 46.36 42.22 13.16
CA PRO A 153 47.31 42.23 14.27
C PRO A 153 47.29 43.60 14.96
N CYS A 154 47.51 43.59 16.29
CA CYS A 154 47.56 44.79 17.14
C CYS A 154 48.59 45.82 16.67
#